data_AF-A0A382BK81-F1
#
_entry.id   AF-A0A382BK81-F1
#
_cell.length_a   1.000
_cell.length_b   1.000
_cell.length_c   1.000
_cell.angle_alpha   90.00
_cell.angle_beta   90.00
_cell.angle_gamma   90.00
#
_symmetry.space_group_name_H-M   'P 1'
#
loop_
_entity.id
_entity.type
_entity.pdbx_description
1 polymer ?
#
loop_
_entity_poly.entity_id
_entity_poly.type
_entity_poly.pdbx_seq_one_letter_code
_entity_poly.pdbx_strand_id
1 'polypeptide(L)'
;VIEPPNVLVIPSGRPNGMQDTLKKTPLHEEHLGLGAKMVPFAGYEMPVQYTSGITAEHEAVRDAAGLFDISHMGEFIVRGPQALDLVQRVTVNDASVL
;
A
#
# COMPACT_ATOMS: atom_id res chain seq x y z
N VAL A 1 30.54 26.94 -20.59
CA VAL A 1 30.54 25.64 -19.87
C VAL A 1 29.88 24.65 -20.82
N ILE A 2 30.63 23.65 -21.29
CA ILE A 2 30.17 22.68 -22.28
C ILE A 2 29.42 21.59 -21.51
N GLU A 3 28.12 21.40 -21.76
CA GLU A 3 27.35 20.30 -21.16
C GLU A 3 27.66 18.98 -21.91
N PRO A 4 27.91 17.88 -21.20
CA PRO A 4 28.30 16.62 -21.82
C PRO A 4 27.12 15.93 -22.55
N PRO A 5 27.35 15.21 -23.66
CA PRO A 5 26.29 14.83 -24.60
C PRO A 5 25.37 13.69 -24.19
N ASN A 6 25.50 13.10 -22.98
CA ASN A 6 24.81 11.85 -22.61
C ASN A 6 24.38 11.81 -21.14
N VAL A 7 23.76 12.89 -20.64
CA VAL A 7 22.99 12.81 -19.38
C VAL A 7 21.52 12.57 -19.75
N LEU A 8 21.03 11.37 -19.47
CA LEU A 8 19.59 11.11 -19.42
C LEU A 8 19.02 11.90 -18.25
N VAL A 9 18.47 13.08 -18.53
CA VAL A 9 17.68 13.84 -17.56
C VAL A 9 16.35 13.10 -17.41
N ILE A 10 16.23 12.28 -16.36
CA ILE A 10 14.92 11.76 -15.94
C ILE A 10 14.16 12.97 -15.35
N PRO A 11 13.08 13.44 -15.99
CA PRO A 11 12.33 14.57 -15.44
C PRO A 11 11.82 14.18 -14.05
N SER A 12 12.19 14.95 -13.03
CA SER A 12 11.80 14.75 -11.63
C SER A 12 10.33 15.09 -11.34
N GLY A 13 9.47 14.96 -12.35
CA GLY A 13 8.04 15.26 -12.26
C GLY A 13 7.26 14.28 -13.13
N ARG A 14 6.25 13.64 -12.52
CA ARG A 14 5.22 12.93 -13.29
C ARG A 14 4.58 13.93 -14.28
N PRO A 15 4.37 13.56 -15.55
CA PRO A 15 3.72 14.44 -16.51
C PRO A 15 2.33 14.82 -15.98
N ASN A 16 2.09 16.14 -15.93
CA ASN A 16 0.91 16.78 -15.36
C ASN A 16 -0.30 16.62 -16.33
N GLY A 17 -0.76 15.39 -16.54
CA GLY A 17 -1.77 15.05 -17.56
C GLY A 17 -2.60 13.78 -17.31
N MET A 18 -2.32 13.05 -16.23
CA MET A 18 -3.25 12.06 -15.67
C MET A 18 -3.58 12.54 -14.26
N GLN A 19 -4.80 13.01 -14.04
CA GLN A 19 -5.33 12.92 -12.68
C GLN A 19 -5.38 11.43 -12.38
N ASP A 20 -4.36 10.91 -11.69
CA ASP A 20 -4.28 9.51 -11.28
C ASP A 20 -5.52 9.26 -10.43
N THR A 21 -6.57 8.72 -11.06
CA THR A 21 -7.80 8.35 -10.37
C THR A 21 -7.38 7.32 -9.34
N LEU A 22 -7.66 7.61 -8.06
CA LEU A 22 -7.29 6.73 -6.97
C LEU A 22 -7.88 5.35 -7.23
N LYS A 23 -7.05 4.33 -7.04
CA LYS A 23 -7.49 2.94 -7.13
C LYS A 23 -8.47 2.64 -5.99
N LYS A 24 -9.39 1.72 -6.20
CA LYS A 24 -10.37 1.27 -5.21
C LYS A 24 -10.09 -0.17 -4.79
N THR A 25 -10.30 -0.50 -3.52
CA THR A 25 -10.27 -1.88 -3.05
C THR A 25 -11.58 -2.62 -3.40
N PRO A 26 -11.61 -3.95 -3.33
CA PRO A 26 -12.85 -4.71 -3.53
C PRO A 26 -13.97 -4.34 -2.55
N LEU A 27 -13.64 -3.81 -1.37
CA LEU A 27 -14.59 -3.44 -0.32
C LEU A 27 -14.93 -1.94 -0.32
N HIS A 28 -14.55 -1.19 -1.37
CA HIS A 28 -14.70 0.27 -1.42
C HIS A 28 -16.14 0.75 -1.18
N GLU A 29 -17.13 0.13 -1.84
CA GLU A 29 -18.53 0.52 -1.69
C GLU A 29 -19.08 0.18 -0.30
N GLU A 30 -18.60 -0.89 0.34
CA GLU A 30 -18.94 -1.22 1.73
C GLU A 30 -18.40 -0.16 2.70
N HIS A 31 -17.18 0.32 2.48
CA HIS A 31 -16.59 1.40 3.29
C HIS A 31 -17.44 2.68 3.20
N LEU A 32 -17.89 3.04 1.99
CA LEU A 32 -18.80 4.17 1.80
C LEU A 32 -20.13 3.96 2.52
N GLY A 33 -20.73 2.77 2.40
CA GLY A 33 -21.98 2.40 3.05
C GLY A 33 -21.91 2.46 4.58
N LEU A 34 -20.75 2.14 5.16
CA LEU A 34 -20.48 2.20 6.60
C LEU A 34 -20.12 3.62 7.10
N GLY A 35 -20.08 4.62 6.21
CA GLY A 35 -19.76 6.00 6.57
C GLY A 35 -18.28 6.22 6.86
N ALA A 36 -17.40 5.45 6.23
CA ALA A 36 -15.96 5.63 6.37
C ALA A 36 -15.51 6.99 5.83
N LYS A 37 -14.55 7.60 6.52
CA LYS A 37 -13.82 8.76 6.01
C LYS A 37 -12.75 8.27 5.02
N MET A 38 -13.00 8.44 3.74
CA MET A 38 -12.09 8.02 2.66
C MET A 38 -10.98 9.05 2.43
N VAL A 39 -9.73 8.58 2.26
CA VAL A 39 -8.55 9.42 2.02
C VAL A 39 -7.63 8.82 0.95
N PRO A 40 -6.85 9.65 0.22
CA PRO A 40 -5.78 9.14 -0.64
C PRO A 40 -4.65 8.53 0.17
N PHE A 41 -4.39 7.24 -0.01
CA PHE A 41 -3.27 6.54 0.62
C PHE A 41 -2.64 5.53 -0.35
N ALA A 42 -1.32 5.62 -0.55
CA ALA A 42 -0.56 4.72 -1.43
C ALA A 42 -1.12 4.58 -2.87
N GLY A 43 -1.80 5.61 -3.39
CA GLY A 43 -2.46 5.57 -4.71
C GLY A 43 -3.84 4.90 -4.73
N TYR A 44 -4.40 4.58 -3.56
CA TYR A 44 -5.75 4.08 -3.36
C TYR A 44 -6.62 5.08 -2.59
N GLU A 45 -7.93 4.95 -2.72
CA GLU A 45 -8.93 5.60 -1.89
C GLU A 45 -9.30 4.64 -0.73
N MET A 46 -8.82 4.96 0.47
CA MET A 46 -8.85 4.05 1.63
C MET A 46 -9.61 4.63 2.82
N PRO A 47 -10.30 3.82 3.64
CA PRO A 47 -10.92 4.27 4.88
C PRO A 47 -9.87 4.58 5.95
N VAL A 48 -9.88 5.80 6.52
CA VAL A 48 -8.98 6.17 7.64
C VAL A 48 -9.61 5.95 9.01
N GLN A 49 -10.94 6.08 9.10
CA GLN A 49 -11.75 5.83 10.28
C GLN A 49 -13.23 5.75 9.88
N TYR A 50 -14.05 5.12 10.70
CA TYR A 50 -15.51 5.05 10.61
C TYR A 50 -16.16 6.01 11.63
N THR A 51 -17.47 5.89 11.80
CA THR A 51 -18.31 6.82 12.55
C THR A 51 -17.98 6.90 14.05
N SER A 52 -17.39 5.85 14.63
CA SER A 52 -16.93 5.83 16.04
C SER A 52 -15.65 6.62 16.28
N GLY A 53 -14.87 6.87 15.22
CA GLY A 53 -13.58 7.58 15.28
C GLY A 53 -12.39 6.71 15.70
N ILE A 54 -11.19 7.21 15.39
CA ILE A 54 -9.91 6.48 15.52
C ILE A 54 -9.62 5.94 16.93
N THR A 55 -9.94 6.69 17.99
CA THR A 55 -9.64 6.25 19.36
C THR A 55 -10.50 5.05 19.77
N ALA A 56 -11.80 5.09 19.48
CA ALA A 56 -12.70 3.99 19.78
C ALA A 56 -12.36 2.73 18.97
N GLU A 57 -11.95 2.89 17.70
CA GLU A 57 -11.47 1.77 16.88
C GLU A 57 -10.18 1.15 17.42
N HIS A 58 -9.25 1.98 17.90
CA HIS A 58 -8.03 1.50 18.56
C HIS A 58 -8.34 0.68 19.81
N GLU A 59 -9.21 1.19 20.69
CA GLU A 59 -9.63 0.50 21.90
C GLU A 59 -10.35 -0.82 21.57
N ALA A 60 -11.26 -0.83 20.59
CA ALA A 60 -11.95 -2.04 20.16
C ALA A 60 -11.00 -3.17 19.71
N VAL A 61 -9.92 -2.84 19.00
CA VAL A 61 -8.89 -3.81 18.58
C VAL A 61 -8.08 -4.33 19.77
N ARG A 62 -7.84 -3.49 20.78
CA ARG A 62 -7.09 -3.85 21.99
C ARG A 62 -7.90 -4.71 22.95
N ASP A 63 -9.17 -4.39 23.12
CA ASP A 63 -10.02 -4.97 24.15
C ASP A 63 -10.89 -6.11 23.61
N ALA A 64 -11.07 -6.20 22.29
CA ALA A 64 -11.86 -7.25 21.65
C ALA A 64 -11.27 -7.68 20.29
N ALA A 65 -11.76 -7.12 19.19
CA ALA A 65 -11.37 -7.47 17.83
C ALA A 65 -11.58 -6.29 16.88
N GLY A 66 -10.83 -6.26 15.79
CA GLY A 66 -11.05 -5.34 14.68
C GLY A 66 -10.79 -6.00 13.33
N LEU A 67 -11.42 -5.47 12.28
CA LEU A 67 -11.27 -5.90 10.90
C LEU A 67 -10.68 -4.76 10.07
N PHE A 68 -9.64 -5.07 9.30
CA PHE A 68 -8.92 -4.09 8.48
C PHE A 68 -8.93 -4.54 7.02
N ASP A 69 -9.29 -3.63 6.11
CA ASP A 69 -9.09 -3.84 4.68
C ASP A 69 -7.66 -3.48 4.28
N ILE A 70 -6.81 -4.51 4.17
CA ILE A 70 -5.42 -4.40 3.73
C ILE A 70 -5.23 -4.77 2.25
N SER A 71 -6.31 -4.84 1.47
CA SER A 71 -6.27 -5.31 0.06
C SER A 71 -5.44 -4.42 -0.88
N HIS A 72 -5.01 -3.24 -0.40
CA HIS A 72 -4.10 -2.35 -1.12
C HIS A 72 -2.62 -2.78 -1.01
N MET A 73 -2.30 -3.72 -0.12
CA MET A 73 -0.95 -4.24 0.08
C MET A 73 -0.50 -5.06 -1.14
N GLY A 74 0.78 -4.94 -1.48
CA GLY A 74 1.37 -5.74 -2.54
C GLY A 74 1.55 -7.18 -2.09
N GLU A 75 0.96 -8.12 -2.83
CA GLU A 75 1.13 -9.56 -2.62
C GLU A 75 1.90 -10.18 -3.79
N PHE A 76 2.92 -10.98 -3.47
CA PHE A 76 3.77 -11.64 -4.45
C PHE A 76 3.94 -13.11 -4.10
N ILE A 77 3.83 -13.98 -5.10
CA ILE A 77 4.11 -15.41 -4.96
C ILE A 77 5.41 -15.73 -5.68
N VAL A 78 6.43 -16.17 -4.95
CA VAL A 78 7.74 -16.59 -5.48
C VAL A 78 7.80 -18.11 -5.53
N ARG A 79 8.14 -18.69 -6.69
CA ARG A 79 8.20 -20.14 -6.91
C ARG A 79 9.44 -20.54 -7.69
N GLY A 80 9.93 -21.75 -7.44
CA GLY A 80 11.08 -22.36 -8.14
C GLY A 80 12.16 -22.85 -7.17
N PRO A 81 13.13 -23.64 -7.64
CA PRO A 81 14.16 -24.23 -6.79
C PRO A 81 15.00 -23.21 -5.99
N GLN A 82 15.08 -21.97 -6.48
CA GLN A 82 15.86 -20.87 -5.88
C GLN A 82 14.99 -19.83 -5.16
N ALA A 83 13.72 -20.14 -4.88
CA ALA A 83 12.81 -19.19 -4.24
C ALA A 83 13.32 -18.76 -2.86
N LEU A 84 13.77 -19.73 -2.04
CA LEU A 84 14.34 -19.44 -0.72
C LEU A 84 15.62 -18.61 -0.82
N ASP A 85 16.55 -18.98 -1.71
CA ASP A 85 17.80 -18.23 -1.91
C ASP A 85 17.55 -16.77 -2.30
N LEU A 86 16.54 -16.52 -3.14
CA LEU A 86 16.15 -15.17 -3.51
C LEU A 86 15.65 -14.40 -2.30
N VAL A 87 14.72 -14.97 -1.52
CA VAL A 87 14.16 -14.34 -0.32
C VAL A 87 15.29 -14.03 0.68
N GLN A 88 16.15 -15.00 0.98
CA GLN A 88 17.33 -14.84 1.84
C GLN A 88 18.25 -13.69 1.40
N ARG A 89 18.36 -13.44 0.10
CA ARG A 89 19.21 -12.38 -0.43
C ARG A 89 18.57 -10.99 -0.33
N VAL A 90 17.25 -10.88 -0.43
CA VAL A 90 16.55 -9.59 -0.53
C VAL A 90 15.89 -9.16 0.77
N THR A 91 15.78 -10.03 1.78
CA THR A 91 15.26 -9.70 3.11
C THR A 91 16.36 -9.76 4.18
N VAL A 92 16.14 -9.08 5.30
CA VAL A 92 17.12 -9.02 6.40
C VAL A 92 17.04 -10.23 7.34
N ASN A 93 15.83 -10.78 7.54
CA ASN A 93 15.62 -11.94 8.40
C ASN A 93 15.97 -13.24 7.68
N ASP A 94 16.33 -14.26 8.46
CA ASP A 94 16.49 -15.64 7.96
C ASP A 94 15.11 -16.27 7.72
N ALA A 95 14.73 -16.37 6.46
CA ALA A 95 13.49 -16.98 6.01
C ALA A 95 13.50 -18.51 6.08
N SER A 96 14.63 -19.15 6.37
CA SER A 96 14.72 -20.61 6.51
C SER A 96 14.23 -21.12 7.87
N VAL A 97 14.03 -20.23 8.84
CA VAL A 97 13.59 -20.55 10.22
C VAL A 97 12.14 -20.12 10.51
N LEU A 98 11.39 -19.73 9.48
CA LEU A 98 9.99 -19.28 9.56
C LEU A 98 9.00 -20.41 9.26
#